data_AF-A0A2V7D6R0-F1
#
_entry.id   AF-A0A2V7D6R0-F1
#
_cell.length_a   1.000
_cell.length_b   1.000
_cell.length_c   1.000
_cell.angle_alpha   90.00
_cell.angle_beta   90.00
_cell.angle_gamma   90.00
#
_symmetry.space_group_name_H-M   'P 1'
#
loop_
_entity.id
_entity.type
_entity.pdbx_description
1 polymer ?
#
loop_
_entity_poly.entity_id
_entity_poly.type
_entity_poly.pdbx_seq_one_letter_code
_entity_poly.pdbx_strand_id
1 'polypeptide(L)' 'MDREGRRAEYAAWLRAAAERRFGAARAQELDKTIEDAAGWMTEVATFPVGTDEPPAFYLEADP' A
#
# COMPACT_ATOMS: atom_id res chain seq x y z
N MET A 1 4.61 -15.02 4.90
CA MET A 1 3.22 -14.53 4.92
C MET A 1 2.77 -14.35 3.48
N ASP A 2 1.65 -14.95 3.10
CA ASP A 2 1.04 -14.79 1.79
C ASP A 2 0.48 -13.37 1.59
N ARG A 3 0.06 -13.07 0.36
CA ARG A 3 -0.48 -11.75 -0.03
C ARG A 3 -1.71 -11.37 0.79
N GLU A 4 -2.60 -12.33 1.04
CA GLU A 4 -3.84 -12.09 1.77
C GLU A 4 -3.57 -11.83 3.26
N GLY A 5 -2.63 -12.57 3.85
CA GLY A 5 -2.16 -12.30 5.21
C GLY A 5 -1.64 -10.87 5.39
N ARG A 6 -0.80 -10.38 4.46
CA ARG A 6 -0.29 -8.99 4.51
C ARG A 6 -1.39 -7.95 4.36
N ARG A 7 -2.34 -8.20 3.46
CA ARG A 7 -3.49 -7.32 3.30
C ARG A 7 -4.32 -7.23 4.58
N ALA A 8 -4.62 -8.37 5.22
CA ALA A 8 -5.36 -8.40 6.46
C ALA A 8 -4.65 -7.64 7.60
N GLU A 9 -3.32 -7.73 7.67
CA GLU A 9 -2.50 -6.98 8.63
C GLU A 9 -2.58 -5.46 8.38
N TYR A 10 -2.42 -5.01 7.14
CA TYR A 10 -2.57 -3.58 6.80
C TYR A 10 -3.98 -3.08 7.08
N ALA A 11 -5.01 -3.86 6.76
CA ALA A 11 -6.40 -3.49 7.02
C ALA A 11 -6.68 -3.38 8.54
N ALA A 12 -6.15 -4.30 9.35
CA ALA A 12 -6.27 -4.24 10.81
C ALA A 12 -5.58 -2.99 11.39
N TRP A 13 -4.38 -2.68 10.91
CA TRP A 13 -3.65 -1.47 11.31
C TRP A 13 -4.41 -0.19 10.93
N LEU A 14 -4.93 -0.11 9.70
CA LEU A 14 -5.71 1.01 9.20
C LEU A 14 -7.04 1.19 9.96
N ARG A 15 -7.74 0.10 10.29
CA ARG A 15 -8.94 0.15 11.14
C ARG A 15 -8.62 0.72 12.51
N ALA A 16 -7.59 0.21 13.19
CA ALA A 16 -7.19 0.71 14.51
C ALA A 16 -6.80 2.20 14.46
N ALA A 17 -6.11 2.64 13.40
CA ALA A 17 -5.78 4.04 13.19
C ALA A 17 -7.02 4.91 12.93
N ALA A 18 -7.97 4.43 12.12
CA ALA A 18 -9.21 5.12 11.82
C ALA A 18 -10.12 5.24 13.05
N GLU A 19 -10.26 4.17 13.83
CA GLU A 19 -11.01 4.18 15.09
C GLU A 19 -10.44 5.18 16.08
N ARG A 20 -9.11 5.21 16.25
CA ARG A 20 -8.44 6.15 17.13
C ARG A 20 -8.62 7.60 16.70
N ARG A 21 -8.71 7.88 15.40
CA ARG A 21 -8.77 9.25 14.86
C ARG A 21 -10.19 9.77 14.69
N PHE A 22 -11.12 8.91 14.29
CA PHE A 22 -12.46 9.30 13.88
C PHE A 22 -13.58 8.63 14.69
N GLY A 23 -13.23 7.68 15.57
CA GLY A 23 -14.18 6.86 16.31
C GLY A 23 -14.66 5.63 15.53
N ALA A 24 -15.23 4.67 16.25
CA ALA A 24 -15.63 3.37 15.70
C ALA A 24 -16.68 3.46 14.58
N ALA A 25 -17.69 4.33 14.74
CA ALA A 25 -18.74 4.49 13.74
C ALA A 25 -18.18 4.96 12.38
N ARG A 26 -17.28 5.96 12.41
CA ARG A 26 -16.67 6.47 11.18
C ARG A 26 -15.65 5.50 10.60
N ALA A 27 -14.92 4.76 11.43
CA ALA A 27 -14.02 3.71 10.96
C ALA A 27 -14.77 2.59 10.23
N GLN A 28 -15.96 2.23 10.71
CA GLN A 28 -16.83 1.25 10.06
C GLN A 28 -17.36 1.76 8.71
N GLU A 29 -17.69 3.04 8.58
CA GLU A 29 -18.06 3.65 7.29
C GLU A 29 -16.89 3.65 6.29
N LEU A 30 -15.65 3.67 6.79
CA LEU A 30 -14.42 3.63 5.99
C LEU A 30 -13.94 2.21 5.67
N ASP A 31 -14.65 1.17 6.10
CA ASP A 31 -14.19 -0.22 6.02
C ASP A 31 -13.77 -0.62 4.60
N LYS A 32 -14.59 -0.28 3.60
CA LYS A 32 -14.28 -0.52 2.18
C LYS A 32 -13.01 0.22 1.74
N THR A 33 -12.87 1.49 2.09
CA THR A 33 -11.70 2.30 1.76
C THR A 33 -10.44 1.75 2.42
N ILE A 34 -10.55 1.25 3.63
CA ILE A 34 -9.44 0.62 4.37
C ILE A 34 -9.00 -0.67 3.68
N GLU A 35 -9.96 -1.51 3.25
CA GLU A 35 -9.68 -2.74 2.51
C GLU A 35 -9.00 -2.46 1.15
N ASP A 36 -9.48 -1.45 0.42
CA ASP A 36 -8.89 -1.04 -0.86
C ASP A 36 -7.45 -0.50 -0.67
N ALA A 37 -7.23 0.34 0.35
CA ALA A 37 -5.91 0.87 0.69
C ALA A 37 -4.94 -0.23 1.13
N ALA A 38 -5.39 -1.19 1.93
CA ALA A 38 -4.60 -2.36 2.32
C ALA A 38 -4.22 -3.22 1.11
N GLY A 39 -5.12 -3.34 0.13
CA GLY A 39 -4.85 -3.97 -1.16
C GLY A 39 -3.70 -3.28 -1.90
N TRP A 40 -3.77 -1.95 -2.07
CA TRP A 40 -2.72 -1.18 -2.73
C TRP A 40 -1.38 -1.23 -1.99
N MET A 41 -1.39 -1.12 -0.66
CA MET A 41 -0.16 -1.24 0.14
C MET A 41 0.50 -2.61 -0.06
N THR A 42 -0.30 -3.67 -0.17
CA THR A 42 0.19 -5.01 -0.45
C THR A 42 0.76 -5.12 -1.87
N GLU A 43 0.12 -4.51 -2.87
CA GLU A 43 0.63 -4.45 -4.24
C GLU A 43 1.97 -3.73 -4.31
N VAL A 44 2.08 -2.55 -3.70
CA VAL A 44 3.33 -1.79 -3.63
C VAL A 44 4.42 -2.59 -2.92
N ALA A 45 4.10 -3.24 -1.80
CA ALA A 45 5.07 -4.04 -1.03
C ALA A 45 5.51 -5.32 -1.75
N THR A 46 4.77 -5.77 -2.76
CA THR A 46 5.08 -6.96 -3.56
C THR A 46 5.51 -6.60 -4.99
N PHE A 47 5.57 -5.30 -5.31
CA PHE A 47 5.95 -4.83 -6.62
C PHE A 47 7.39 -5.26 -6.91
N PRO A 48 7.64 -5.96 -8.02
CA PRO A 48 8.99 -6.36 -8.38
C PRO A 48 9.77 -5.12 -8.78
N VAL A 49 10.59 -4.60 -7.87
CA VAL A 49 11.60 -3.61 -8.22
C VAL A 49 12.69 -4.37 -8.97
N GLY A 50 12.81 -4.15 -10.27
CA GLY A 50 13.90 -4.71 -11.08
C GLY A 50 15.24 -4.30 -10.44
N THR A 51 16.06 -5.29 -10.09
CA THR A 51 17.22 -5.09 -9.22
C THR A 51 18.37 -4.30 -9.85
N ASP A 52 18.33 -3.96 -11.15
CA ASP A 52 19.44 -3.33 -11.87
C ASP A 52 18.97 -2.59 -13.14
N GLU A 53 17.87 -1.82 -13.09
CA GLU A 53 17.63 -0.85 -14.16
C GLU A 53 18.46 0.40 -13.85
N PRO A 54 19.56 0.69 -14.58
CA PRO A 54 20.29 1.92 -14.38
C PRO A 54 19.32 3.09 -14.57
N PRO A 55 19.39 4.14 -13.72
CA PRO A 55 18.50 5.26 -13.85
C PRO A 55 18.57 5.77 -15.28
N ALA A 56 17.41 5.88 -15.94
CA ALA A 56 17.28 6.44 -17.28
C ALA A 56 17.58 7.95 -17.23
N PHE A 57 18.81 8.32 -16.93
CA PHE A 57 19.32 9.63 -17.27
C PHE A 57 19.41 9.66 -18.78
N TYR A 58 18.77 10.67 -19.36
CA TYR A 58 18.85 11.03 -20.77
C TYR A 58 20.25 10.75 -21.29
N LEU A 59 20.37 9.75 -22.15
CA LEU A 59 21.51 9.64 -23.05
C LEU A 59 21.45 10.91 -23.88
N GLU A 60 22.12 11.96 -23.40
CA GLU A 60 22.50 13.10 -24.23
C GLU A 60 23.24 12.48 -25.42
N ALA A 61 22.63 12.58 -26.60
CA ALA A 61 23.26 12.07 -27.81
C ALA A 61 24.61 12.78 -27.94
N ASP A 62 25.70 12.01 -27.87
CA ASP A 62 27.05 12.51 -28.17
C ASP A 62 27.06 13.20 -29.56
N PRO A 63 27.90 14.23 -29.75
CA PRO A 63 27.64 15.43 -30.55
C PRO A 63 27.43 15.26 -32.06
#